data_AF-A0A842I4W8-F1
#
_entry.id   AF-A0A842I4W8-F1
#
_cell.length_a   1.000
_cell.length_b   1.000
_cell.length_c   1.000
_cell.angle_alpha   90.00
_cell.angle_beta   90.00
_cell.angle_gamma   90.00
#
_symmetry.space_group_name_H-M   'P 1'
#
loop_
_entity.id
_entity.type
_entity.pdbx_description
1 polymer ?
#
loop_
_entity_poly.entity_id
_entity_poly.type
_entity_poly.pdbx_seq_one_letter_code
_entity_poly.pdbx_strand_id
1 'polypeptide(L)'
;MSSRVFSLKSRLRGFLRDDKGSFTIEALFWLPIFVVVLSMCADTALIYAKQSQVLRVVQDANRQFAVGKFADGPATVAYILGVVRATSPNATATSVLDNGIITTTVTMPARDLVATGVIPMMRTMNVRVVLQQMKEI
;
A
#
# COMPACT_ATOMS: atom_id res chain seq x y z
N MET A 1 -63.94 -29.35 20.17
CA MET A 1 -62.72 -28.89 20.89
C MET A 1 -61.40 -29.20 20.15
N SER A 2 -61.40 -29.33 18.80
CA SER A 2 -60.26 -29.85 18.01
C SER A 2 -59.54 -28.81 17.12
N SER A 3 -60.12 -27.63 16.86
CA SER A 3 -59.58 -26.70 15.85
C SER A 3 -58.39 -25.84 16.32
N ARG A 4 -58.14 -25.71 17.63
CA ARG A 4 -57.06 -24.83 18.15
C ARG A 4 -55.66 -25.47 18.08
N VAL A 5 -55.56 -26.79 18.03
CA VAL A 5 -54.27 -27.52 18.07
C VAL A 5 -53.54 -27.48 16.73
N PHE A 6 -54.26 -27.41 15.60
CA PHE A 6 -53.65 -27.37 14.27
C PHE A 6 -52.97 -26.03 13.96
N SER A 7 -53.54 -24.93 14.47
CA SER A 7 -53.01 -23.56 14.32
C SER A 7 -51.69 -23.34 15.06
N LEU A 8 -51.54 -23.90 16.27
CA LEU A 8 -50.29 -23.78 17.03
C LEU A 8 -49.13 -24.53 16.37
N LYS A 9 -49.40 -25.74 15.84
CA LYS A 9 -48.38 -26.53 15.12
C LYS A 9 -47.92 -25.87 13.83
N SER A 10 -48.81 -25.16 13.10
CA SER A 10 -48.40 -24.46 11.87
C SER A 10 -47.58 -23.19 12.15
N ARG A 11 -47.89 -22.47 13.24
CA ARG A 11 -47.10 -21.29 13.68
C ARG A 11 -45.70 -21.67 14.15
N LEU A 12 -45.56 -22.76 14.91
CA LEU A 12 -44.24 -23.30 15.31
C LEU A 12 -43.42 -23.78 14.11
N ARG A 13 -44.06 -24.42 13.13
CA ARG A 13 -43.40 -24.83 11.87
C ARG A 13 -42.99 -23.64 11.00
N GLY A 14 -43.71 -22.52 11.09
CA GLY A 14 -43.35 -21.25 10.44
C GLY A 14 -42.14 -20.57 11.08
N PHE A 15 -42.03 -20.61 12.43
CA PHE A 15 -40.90 -20.03 13.16
C PHE A 15 -39.60 -20.85 12.99
N LEU A 16 -39.71 -22.17 12.92
CA LEU A 16 -38.58 -23.06 12.59
C LEU A 16 -38.12 -22.95 11.12
N ARG A 17 -38.92 -22.31 10.27
CA ARG A 17 -38.64 -22.08 8.84
C ARG A 17 -38.41 -20.58 8.55
N ASP A 18 -38.20 -19.77 9.59
CA ASP A 18 -38.10 -18.32 9.43
C ASP A 18 -36.67 -17.94 8.99
N ASP A 19 -36.47 -17.81 7.68
CA ASP A 19 -35.20 -17.42 7.04
C ASP A 19 -34.80 -15.96 7.32
N LYS A 20 -35.59 -15.21 8.09
CA LYS A 20 -35.34 -13.80 8.44
C LYS A 20 -34.03 -13.60 9.22
N GLY A 21 -33.57 -14.61 9.96
CA GLY A 21 -32.26 -14.58 10.64
C GLY A 21 -31.07 -14.78 9.70
N SER A 22 -31.29 -15.34 8.51
CA SER A 22 -30.24 -15.59 7.50
C SER A 22 -29.63 -14.28 7.01
N PHE A 23 -30.42 -13.21 6.88
CA PHE A 23 -29.93 -11.90 6.45
C PHE A 23 -28.89 -11.30 7.40
N THR A 24 -29.06 -11.46 8.71
CA THR A 24 -28.11 -10.95 9.71
C THR A 24 -26.83 -11.79 9.76
N ILE A 25 -26.96 -13.11 9.61
CA ILE A 25 -25.83 -14.04 9.59
C ILE A 25 -24.98 -13.83 8.33
N GLU A 26 -25.61 -13.64 7.18
CA GLU A 26 -24.92 -13.33 5.93
C GLU A 26 -24.14 -12.01 6.02
N ALA A 27 -24.75 -10.96 6.58
CA ALA A 27 -24.07 -9.69 6.79
C ALA A 27 -22.83 -9.82 7.70
N LEU A 28 -22.89 -10.69 8.71
CA LEU A 28 -21.76 -10.97 9.60
C LEU A 28 -20.59 -11.63 8.86
N PHE A 29 -20.85 -12.49 7.88
CA PHE A 29 -19.81 -13.08 7.03
C PHE A 29 -19.26 -12.12 5.98
N TRP A 30 -20.09 -11.22 5.44
CA TRP A 30 -19.64 -10.21 4.47
C TRP A 30 -18.78 -9.12 5.10
N LEU A 31 -19.08 -8.68 6.32
CA LEU A 31 -18.36 -7.61 6.98
C LEU A 31 -16.83 -7.82 7.04
N PRO A 32 -16.28 -8.97 7.47
CA PRO A 32 -14.84 -9.20 7.43
C PRO A 32 -14.28 -9.22 6.01
N ILE A 33 -15.03 -9.75 5.03
CA ILE A 33 -14.62 -9.73 3.62
C ILE A 33 -14.50 -8.29 3.12
N PHE A 34 -15.47 -7.43 3.41
CA PHE A 34 -15.42 -6.01 3.07
C PHE A 34 -14.25 -5.29 3.74
N VAL A 35 -13.98 -5.57 5.02
CA VAL A 35 -12.84 -4.98 5.73
C VAL A 35 -11.51 -5.38 5.10
N VAL A 36 -11.36 -6.65 4.69
CA VAL A 36 -10.16 -7.11 3.98
C VAL A 36 -10.02 -6.35 2.67
N VAL A 37 -11.07 -6.31 1.83
CA VAL A 37 -11.02 -5.61 0.53
C VAL A 37 -10.69 -4.12 0.71
N LEU A 38 -11.32 -3.43 1.66
CA LEU A 38 -11.03 -2.03 1.94
C LEU A 38 -9.59 -1.83 2.42
N SER A 39 -9.08 -2.72 3.26
CA SER A 39 -7.70 -2.69 3.73
C SER A 39 -6.71 -2.87 2.57
N MET A 40 -7.01 -3.76 1.62
CA MET A 40 -6.20 -3.94 0.41
C MET A 40 -6.17 -2.68 -0.46
N CYS A 41 -7.32 -2.04 -0.67
CA CYS A 41 -7.41 -0.78 -1.38
C CYS A 41 -6.61 0.32 -0.68
N ALA A 42 -6.76 0.44 0.64
CA ALA A 42 -6.05 1.43 1.45
C ALA A 42 -4.53 1.24 1.41
N ASP A 43 -4.05 0.01 1.62
CA ASP A 43 -2.63 -0.31 1.56
C ASP A 43 -2.03 -0.01 0.17
N THR A 44 -2.74 -0.35 -0.90
CA THR A 44 -2.32 -0.05 -2.28
C THR A 44 -2.23 1.46 -2.51
N ALA A 45 -3.24 2.21 -2.10
CA ALA A 45 -3.26 3.66 -2.22
C ALA A 45 -2.10 4.31 -1.44
N LEU A 46 -1.80 3.83 -0.23
CA LEU A 46 -0.68 4.30 0.59
C LEU A 46 0.68 4.01 -0.06
N ILE A 47 0.86 2.82 -0.64
CA ILE A 47 2.08 2.48 -1.38
C ILE A 47 2.31 3.49 -2.52
N TYR A 48 1.29 3.73 -3.35
CA TYR A 48 1.41 4.68 -4.47
C TYR A 48 1.63 6.12 -3.99
N ALA A 49 0.95 6.55 -2.93
CA ALA A 49 1.12 7.87 -2.35
C ALA A 49 2.57 8.08 -1.90
N LYS A 50 3.13 7.14 -1.11
CA LYS A 50 4.52 7.19 -0.64
C LYS A 50 5.52 7.12 -1.79
N GLN A 51 5.26 6.27 -2.80
CA GLN A 51 6.07 6.20 -4.01
C GLN A 51 6.13 7.55 -4.73
N SER A 52 5.01 8.26 -4.86
CA SER A 52 4.96 9.57 -5.51
C SER A 52 5.76 10.64 -4.74
N GLN A 53 5.76 10.59 -3.41
CA GLN A 53 6.55 11.49 -2.58
C GLN A 53 8.04 11.25 -2.78
N VAL A 54 8.47 9.98 -2.77
CA VAL A 54 9.87 9.63 -3.00
C VAL A 54 10.32 9.98 -4.42
N LEU A 55 9.47 9.83 -5.43
CA LEU A 55 9.77 10.28 -6.79
C LEU A 55 10.12 11.77 -6.83
N ARG A 56 9.38 12.63 -6.12
CA ARG A 56 9.68 14.07 -6.04
C ARG A 56 11.02 14.34 -5.35
N VAL A 57 11.34 13.61 -4.29
CA VAL A 57 12.63 13.72 -3.60
C VAL A 57 13.77 13.35 -4.54
N VAL A 58 13.63 12.25 -5.30
CA VAL A 58 14.63 11.82 -6.28
C VAL A 58 14.77 12.83 -7.42
N GLN A 59 13.67 13.41 -7.91
CA GLN A 59 13.69 14.46 -8.92
C GLN A 59 14.46 15.69 -8.43
N ASP A 60 14.18 16.16 -7.22
CA ASP A 60 14.88 17.32 -6.68
C ASP A 60 16.36 17.02 -6.41
N ALA A 61 16.68 15.82 -5.92
CA ALA A 61 18.06 15.39 -5.70
C ALA A 61 18.86 15.34 -7.01
N ASN A 62 18.29 14.76 -8.07
CA ASN A 62 18.93 14.70 -9.39
C ASN A 62 19.09 16.10 -10.01
N ARG A 63 18.12 17.00 -9.80
CA ARG A 63 18.23 18.40 -10.23
C ARG A 63 19.34 19.13 -9.50
N GLN A 64 19.45 18.96 -8.18
CA GLN A 64 20.54 19.53 -7.39
C GLN A 64 21.90 18.98 -7.83
N PHE A 65 21.98 17.70 -8.21
CA PHE A 65 23.18 17.13 -8.79
C PHE A 65 23.54 17.74 -10.14
N ALA A 66 22.56 17.91 -11.04
CA ALA A 66 22.78 18.47 -12.37
C ALA A 66 23.36 19.90 -12.31
N VAL A 67 22.92 20.71 -11.33
CA VAL A 67 23.42 22.08 -11.08
C VAL A 67 24.76 22.09 -10.31
N GLY A 68 25.31 20.93 -9.96
CA GLY A 68 26.60 20.81 -9.28
C GLY A 68 26.59 21.05 -7.77
N LYS A 69 25.40 21.07 -7.14
CA LYS A 69 25.30 21.20 -5.66
C LYS A 69 25.81 19.96 -4.92
N PHE A 70 25.66 18.78 -5.52
CA PHE A 70 26.25 17.54 -5.02
C PHE A 70 27.54 17.25 -5.76
N ALA A 71 28.60 16.93 -5.02
CA ALA A 71 29.91 16.64 -5.58
C ALA A 71 29.93 15.33 -6.40
N ASP A 72 29.20 14.32 -5.92
CA ASP A 72 29.21 12.96 -6.46
C ASP A 72 27.89 12.21 -6.18
N GLY A 73 27.73 11.04 -6.82
CA GLY A 73 26.57 10.16 -6.61
C GLY A 73 26.35 9.74 -5.15
N PRO A 74 27.41 9.39 -4.37
CA PRO A 74 27.30 9.13 -2.94
C PRO A 74 26.67 10.28 -2.13
N ALA A 75 27.02 11.54 -2.38
CA ALA A 75 26.40 12.68 -1.70
C ALA A 75 24.90 12.79 -2.03
N THR A 76 24.51 12.56 -3.29
CA THR A 76 23.10 12.52 -3.71
C THR A 76 22.34 11.40 -3.01
N VAL A 77 22.93 10.21 -2.91
CA VAL A 77 22.35 9.06 -2.20
C VAL A 77 22.16 9.37 -0.71
N ALA A 78 23.14 9.98 -0.05
CA ALA A 78 23.05 10.35 1.36
C ALA A 78 21.88 11.32 1.61
N TYR A 79 21.70 12.32 0.74
CA TYR A 79 20.56 13.23 0.82
C TYR A 79 19.22 12.50 0.67
N ILE A 80 19.09 11.66 -0.35
CA ILE A 80 17.85 10.90 -0.60
C ILE A 80 17.52 10.00 0.59
N LEU A 81 18.49 9.25 1.11
CA LEU A 81 18.26 8.37 2.26
C LEU A 81 17.93 9.15 3.54
N GLY A 82 18.49 10.35 3.71
CA GLY A 82 18.15 11.23 4.83
C GLY A 82 16.67 11.62 4.87
N VAL A 83 16.04 11.77 3.71
CA VAL A 83 14.62 12.11 3.60
C VAL A 83 13.73 10.87 3.54
N VAL A 84 14.09 9.87 2.72
CA VAL A 84 13.26 8.69 2.45
C VAL A 84 13.14 7.77 3.67
N ARG A 85 14.15 7.72 4.54
CA ARG A 85 14.12 6.84 5.73
C ARG A 85 13.04 7.18 6.74
N ALA A 86 12.51 8.42 6.74
CA ALA A 86 11.35 8.78 7.53
C ALA A 86 10.08 8.01 7.09
N THR A 87 10.00 7.65 5.81
CA THR A 87 8.85 6.95 5.21
C THR A 87 9.11 5.44 5.07
N SER A 88 10.34 5.04 4.73
CA SER A 88 10.77 3.64 4.64
C SER A 88 12.16 3.48 5.26
N PRO A 89 12.24 3.07 6.54
CA PRO A 89 13.50 2.91 7.26
C PRO A 89 14.48 1.94 6.57
N ASN A 90 13.94 0.94 5.86
CA ASN A 90 14.72 -0.08 5.17
C ASN A 90 14.97 0.27 3.69
N ALA A 91 14.75 1.52 3.28
CA ALA A 91 15.00 1.94 1.91
C ALA A 91 16.50 1.91 1.56
N THR A 92 16.79 1.50 0.33
CA THR A 92 18.13 1.57 -0.27
C THR A 92 18.10 2.48 -1.48
N ALA A 93 19.21 3.17 -1.74
CA ALA A 93 19.34 4.06 -2.89
C ALA A 93 20.71 3.87 -3.53
N THR A 94 20.74 3.96 -4.85
CA THR A 94 21.95 3.88 -5.67
C THR A 94 21.88 5.00 -6.70
N SER A 95 23.00 5.66 -6.94
CA SER A 95 23.10 6.70 -7.96
C SER A 95 24.38 6.51 -8.74
N VAL A 96 24.26 6.42 -10.06
CA VAL A 96 25.37 6.17 -10.99
C VAL A 96 25.35 7.28 -12.04
N LEU A 97 26.49 7.95 -12.20
CA LEU A 97 26.72 8.87 -13.30
C LEU A 97 27.40 8.11 -14.43
N ASP A 98 26.74 8.02 -15.58
CA ASP A 98 27.30 7.43 -16.79
C ASP A 98 27.00 8.34 -17.99
N ASN A 99 28.03 8.65 -18.79
CA ASN A 99 27.93 9.51 -19.98
C ASN A 99 27.17 10.84 -19.76
N GLY A 100 27.35 11.47 -18.60
CA GLY A 100 26.66 12.72 -18.26
C GLY A 100 25.19 12.55 -17.86
N ILE A 101 24.69 11.32 -17.70
CA ILE A 101 23.34 11.04 -17.18
C ILE A 101 23.47 10.46 -15.78
N ILE A 102 22.89 11.13 -14.79
CA ILE A 102 22.72 10.58 -13.45
C ILE A 102 21.48 9.68 -13.43
N THR A 103 21.69 8.39 -13.16
CA THR A 103 20.63 7.41 -12.94
C THR A 103 20.55 7.11 -11.45
N THR A 104 19.42 7.43 -10.85
CA THR A 104 19.17 7.20 -9.42
C THR A 104 18.04 6.19 -9.26
N THR A 105 18.33 5.11 -8.54
CA THR A 105 17.39 4.04 -8.22
C THR A 105 17.19 3.97 -6.71
N VAL A 106 15.95 4.14 -6.27
CA VAL A 106 15.52 3.97 -4.87
C VAL A 106 14.64 2.74 -4.78
N THR A 107 14.95 1.86 -3.84
CA THR A 107 14.18 0.64 -3.55
C THR A 107 13.65 0.70 -2.13
N MET A 108 12.35 0.54 -1.97
CA MET A 108 11.65 0.57 -0.69
C MET A 108 10.90 -0.75 -0.47
N PRO A 109 11.09 -1.44 0.67
CA PRO A 109 10.28 -2.59 1.01
C PRO A 109 8.82 -2.18 1.21
N ALA A 110 7.88 -2.84 0.53
CA ALA A 110 6.45 -2.50 0.62
C ALA A 110 5.88 -2.67 2.04
N ARG A 111 6.49 -3.52 2.88
CA ARG A 111 6.17 -3.65 4.31
C ARG A 111 6.30 -2.35 5.11
N ASP A 112 7.16 -1.43 4.69
CA ASP A 112 7.31 -0.12 5.34
C ASP A 112 6.25 0.89 4.83
N LEU A 113 5.62 0.58 3.69
CA LEU A 113 4.73 1.48 2.97
C LEU A 113 3.25 1.25 3.30
N VAL A 114 2.87 0.02 3.65
CA VAL A 114 1.51 -0.36 4.04
C VAL A 114 1.14 0.07 5.47
N ALA A 115 -0.16 0.20 5.76
CA ALA A 115 -0.64 0.52 7.11
C ALA A 115 -1.22 -0.70 7.82
N THR A 116 -1.96 -1.53 7.10
CA THR A 116 -2.70 -2.65 7.69
C THR A 116 -1.93 -3.97 7.58
N GLY A 117 -1.25 -4.20 6.45
CA GLY A 117 -0.40 -5.39 6.27
C GLY A 117 -1.19 -6.69 6.19
N VAL A 118 -2.49 -6.61 5.82
CA VAL A 118 -3.42 -7.75 5.76
C VAL A 118 -3.00 -8.76 4.67
N ILE A 119 -2.26 -8.32 3.66
CA ILE A 119 -1.73 -9.19 2.59
C ILE A 119 -0.26 -9.56 2.87
N PRO A 120 0.05 -10.81 3.22
CA PRO A 120 1.43 -11.27 3.41
C PRO A 120 2.29 -11.10 2.15
N MET A 121 1.70 -11.33 0.96
CA MET A 121 2.39 -11.21 -0.33
C MET A 121 2.94 -9.80 -0.58
N MET A 122 2.21 -8.74 -0.20
CA MET A 122 2.72 -7.37 -0.37
C MET A 122 3.94 -7.10 0.51
N ARG A 123 4.08 -7.76 1.67
CA ARG A 123 5.19 -7.53 2.60
C ARG A 123 6.54 -8.01 2.07
N THR A 124 6.55 -8.94 1.13
CA THR A 124 7.77 -9.47 0.49
C THR A 124 8.17 -8.70 -0.77
N MET A 125 7.32 -7.78 -1.24
CA MET A 125 7.58 -7.01 -2.46
C MET A 125 8.44 -5.77 -2.18
N ASN A 126 9.17 -5.34 -3.21
CA ASN A 126 9.91 -4.10 -3.22
C ASN A 126 9.31 -3.13 -4.24
N VAL A 127 9.15 -1.88 -3.84
CA VAL A 127 8.77 -0.77 -4.72
C VAL A 127 10.03 -0.09 -5.19
N ARG A 128 10.21 0.00 -6.50
CA ARG A 128 11.40 0.62 -7.11
C ARG A 128 11.02 1.89 -7.86
N VAL A 129 11.72 2.96 -7.56
CA VAL A 129 11.64 4.25 -8.24
C VAL A 129 12.97 4.47 -8.95
N VAL A 130 12.92 4.64 -10.27
CA VAL A 130 14.10 4.92 -11.09
C VAL A 130 13.90 6.26 -11.77
N LEU A 131 14.92 7.10 -11.74
CA LEU A 131 14.93 8.37 -12.45
C LEU A 131 16.27 8.62 -13.09
N GLN A 132 16.23 9.20 -14.28
CA GLN A 132 17.40 9.59 -15.05
C GLN A 132 17.33 11.08 -15.34
N GLN A 133 18.47 11.75 -15.25
CA GLN A 133 18.59 13.16 -15.57
C GLN A 133 19.95 13.45 -16.20
N MET A 134 19.97 14.27 -17.25
CA MET A 134 21.23 14.77 -17.81
C MET A 134 21.84 15.82 -16.89
N LYS A 135 23.14 15.75 -16.71
CA LYS A 135 23.96 16.78 -16.09
C LYS A 135 24.13 17.90 -17.12
N GLU A 136 23.76 19.12 -16.76
CA GLU A 136 24.10 20.31 -17.56
C GLU A 136 25.61 20.50 -17.45
N ILE A 137 26.28 20.49 -18.61
CA ILE A 137 27.73 20.64 -18.75
C ILE A 137 28.07 22.13 -18.75
#